data_AF-A0A0V0R5B0-F1
#
_entry.id   AF-A0A0V0R5B0-F1
#
_cell.length_a   1.000
_cell.length_b   1.000
_cell.length_c   1.000
_cell.angle_alpha   90.00
_cell.angle_beta   90.00
_cell.angle_gamma   90.00
#
_symmetry.space_group_name_H-M   'P 1'
#
loop_
_entity.id
_entity.type
_entity.pdbx_description
1 polymer ?
#
loop_
_entity_poly.entity_id
_entity_poly.type
_entity_poly.pdbx_seq_one_letter_code
_entity_poly.pdbx_strand_id
1 'polypeptide(L)'
;MMFEEKAQIPENLNQINFESKVDENQNSSNNQEEHEHHENESLQPLQIFLQKSIEIIEGEHKQEELVQQQQADEILPQQQQTLASSQPDYISMINEQFKKYTKNSAQKNSQFNEKLSKILNKQGLNTDNTLFGSSICPDEINHGHSSLANLMKNTWGGIMPFGGLGGIPFAGKTGFKAYASHVPDDGNLLVLFAPHVGMDKYGQLGQVERRGQKKVSTSCGAASGAYLHALEESAHEIDGEDDYQLDWISKKMVTLVNRIKH
;
A
#
# COMPACT_ATOMS: atom_id res chain seq x y z
N MET A 1 -20.95 16.66 -22.22
CA MET A 1 -22.30 16.14 -21.91
C MET A 1 -22.20 15.59 -20.49
N MET A 2 -22.54 16.41 -19.50
CA MET A 2 -22.51 16.05 -18.08
C MET A 2 -23.84 15.37 -17.74
N PHE A 3 -23.79 14.19 -17.11
CA PHE A 3 -24.96 13.60 -16.47
C PHE A 3 -24.81 13.79 -14.97
N GLU A 4 -25.60 14.71 -14.42
CA GLU A 4 -25.93 14.75 -12.99
C GLU A 4 -27.07 13.75 -12.76
N GLU A 5 -26.84 12.74 -11.93
CA GLU A 5 -27.92 11.91 -11.39
C GLU A 5 -27.98 12.15 -9.88
N LYS A 6 -29.01 12.91 -9.46
CA LYS A 6 -29.31 13.15 -8.05
C LYS A 6 -29.93 11.89 -7.47
N ALA A 7 -29.17 11.15 -6.67
CA ALA A 7 -29.72 10.08 -5.85
C ALA A 7 -30.40 10.67 -4.61
N GLN A 8 -31.73 10.54 -4.52
CA GLN A 8 -32.51 10.79 -3.31
C GLN A 8 -32.14 9.76 -2.23
N ILE A 9 -31.83 10.26 -1.02
CA ILE A 9 -31.57 9.46 0.18
C ILE A 9 -32.90 9.28 0.91
N PRO A 10 -33.35 8.06 1.25
CA PRO A 10 -34.52 7.88 2.11
C PRO A 10 -34.20 8.26 3.56
N GLU A 11 -35.00 9.17 4.13
CA GLU A 11 -35.06 9.45 5.56
C GLU A 11 -35.85 8.35 6.29
N ASN A 12 -35.14 7.39 6.89
CA ASN A 12 -35.48 6.76 8.18
C ASN A 12 -34.59 5.55 8.45
N LEU A 13 -33.59 5.71 9.32
CA LEU A 13 -33.04 4.61 10.10
C LEU A 13 -32.68 5.16 11.48
N ASN A 14 -33.73 5.41 12.28
CA ASN A 14 -33.58 5.58 13.72
C ASN A 14 -33.76 4.22 14.39
N GLN A 15 -32.86 3.97 15.36
CA GLN A 15 -32.90 2.96 16.42
C GLN A 15 -32.49 1.52 16.06
N ILE A 16 -31.21 1.22 16.32
CA ILE A 16 -30.81 -0.10 16.82
C ILE A 16 -30.05 0.16 18.12
N ASN A 17 -30.71 -0.13 19.25
CA ASN A 17 -30.10 -0.15 20.58
C ASN A 17 -29.27 -1.43 20.73
N PHE A 18 -28.02 -1.31 21.17
CA PHE A 18 -27.23 -2.43 21.68
C PHE A 18 -27.43 -2.52 23.19
N GLU A 19 -28.25 -3.47 23.66
CA GLU A 19 -28.32 -3.84 25.08
C GLU A 19 -27.18 -4.82 25.41
N SER A 20 -26.29 -4.39 26.31
CA SER A 20 -25.29 -5.25 26.96
C SER A 20 -25.95 -6.09 28.06
N LYS A 21 -25.98 -7.42 27.89
CA LYS A 21 -26.29 -8.33 29.01
C LYS A 21 -25.00 -8.67 29.76
N VAL A 22 -24.94 -8.21 30.99
CA VAL A 22 -24.00 -8.66 32.02
C VAL A 22 -24.70 -9.81 32.74
N ASP A 23 -24.18 -11.03 32.63
CA ASP A 23 -24.62 -12.17 33.44
C ASP A 23 -23.84 -12.16 34.75
N GLU A 24 -24.54 -11.91 35.85
CA GLU A 24 -24.09 -12.18 37.21
C GLU A 24 -24.20 -13.68 37.49
N ASN A 25 -23.13 -14.30 37.98
CA ASN A 25 -23.23 -15.58 38.66
C ASN A 25 -22.36 -15.57 39.92
N GLN A 26 -23.02 -15.73 41.06
CA GLN A 26 -22.44 -15.86 42.40
C GLN A 26 -22.30 -17.34 42.78
N ASN A 27 -21.15 -17.70 43.36
CA ASN A 27 -20.88 -18.71 44.42
C ASN A 27 -19.41 -19.18 44.26
N SER A 28 -18.61 -19.51 45.27
CA SER A 28 -18.61 -19.33 46.72
C SER A 28 -17.29 -19.95 47.22
N SER A 29 -16.55 -19.24 48.07
CA SER A 29 -15.65 -19.70 49.16
C SER A 29 -14.53 -20.76 48.95
N ASN A 30 -13.31 -20.31 49.28
CA ASN A 30 -12.21 -20.92 50.06
C ASN A 30 -11.53 -22.23 49.61
N ASN A 31 -10.21 -22.14 49.35
CA ASN A 31 -9.17 -22.63 50.29
C ASN A 31 -7.76 -22.13 49.90
N GLN A 32 -6.99 -21.80 50.94
CA GLN A 32 -5.57 -21.44 50.92
C GLN A 32 -4.71 -22.70 50.76
N GLU A 33 -3.51 -22.59 50.16
CA GLU A 33 -2.22 -22.98 50.76
C GLU A 33 -1.04 -22.78 49.78
N GLU A 34 0.09 -22.41 50.38
CA GLU A 34 1.39 -22.06 49.81
C GLU A 34 2.12 -23.29 49.27
N HIS A 35 2.97 -23.14 48.24
CA HIS A 35 4.19 -23.95 48.11
C HIS A 35 5.26 -23.25 47.25
N GLU A 36 6.43 -23.07 47.86
CA GLU A 36 7.66 -22.51 47.34
C GLU A 36 8.38 -23.41 46.31
N HIS A 37 9.21 -22.74 45.50
CA HIS A 37 10.50 -23.15 44.95
C HIS A 37 10.78 -24.65 44.72
N HIS A 38 10.84 -25.05 43.44
CA HIS A 38 11.83 -26.02 42.95
C HIS A 38 12.26 -25.69 41.51
N GLU A 39 13.56 -25.40 41.39
CA GLU A 39 14.50 -25.76 40.32
C GLU A 39 13.96 -25.97 38.90
N ASN A 40 14.40 -25.09 37.98
CA ASN A 40 14.41 -25.36 36.55
C ASN A 40 15.87 -25.49 36.06
N GLU A 41 16.59 -26.46 36.62
CA GLU A 41 17.96 -26.83 36.21
C GLU A 41 18.02 -27.54 34.84
N SER A 42 16.88 -27.83 34.21
CA SER A 42 16.83 -28.48 32.89
C SER A 42 17.00 -27.54 31.69
N LEU A 43 17.10 -26.22 31.89
CA LEU A 43 17.21 -25.23 30.80
C LEU A 43 18.60 -24.60 30.62
N GLN A 44 19.54 -24.84 31.56
CA GLN A 44 20.88 -24.26 31.47
C GLN A 44 21.73 -24.76 30.28
N PRO A 45 21.71 -26.06 29.90
CA PRO A 45 22.49 -26.52 28.75
C PRO A 45 22.01 -25.90 27.41
N LEU A 46 20.69 -25.66 27.28
CA LEU A 46 20.09 -25.03 26.10
C LEU A 46 20.42 -23.54 26.01
N GLN A 47 20.44 -22.82 27.14
CA GLN A 47 20.86 -21.42 27.18
C GLN A 47 22.35 -21.26 26.84
N ILE A 48 23.21 -22.15 27.33
CA ILE A 48 24.65 -22.13 27.01
C ILE A 48 24.89 -22.45 25.53
N PHE A 49 24.13 -23.38 24.94
CA PHE A 49 24.21 -23.70 23.51
C PHE A 49 23.79 -22.50 22.65
N LEU A 50 22.65 -21.86 22.95
CA LEU A 50 22.19 -20.66 22.25
C LEU A 50 23.19 -19.50 22.35
N GLN A 51 23.76 -19.26 23.54
CA GLN A 51 24.75 -18.20 23.74
C GLN A 51 26.01 -18.43 22.91
N LYS A 52 26.54 -19.66 22.89
CA LYS A 52 27.72 -20.02 22.09
C LYS A 52 27.44 -19.98 20.58
N SER A 53 26.23 -20.35 20.15
CA SER A 53 25.83 -20.23 18.75
C SER A 53 25.76 -18.77 18.30
N ILE A 54 25.29 -17.86 19.16
CA ILE A 54 25.27 -16.41 18.88
C ILE A 54 26.70 -15.86 18.81
N GLU A 55 27.59 -16.23 19.72
CA GLU A 55 29.01 -15.81 19.70
C GLU A 55 29.76 -16.25 18.44
N ILE A 56 29.46 -17.46 17.93
CA ILE A 56 30.03 -17.96 16.66
C ILE A 56 29.50 -17.14 15.49
N ILE A 57 28.19 -16.89 15.43
CA ILE A 57 27.57 -16.10 14.37
C ILE A 57 28.09 -14.65 14.37
N GLU A 58 28.24 -14.03 15.54
CA GLU A 58 28.79 -12.67 15.66
C GLU A 58 30.29 -12.59 15.35
N GLY A 59 31.05 -13.65 15.65
CA GLY A 59 32.47 -13.79 15.30
C GLY A 59 32.69 -13.96 13.80
N GLU A 60 31.85 -14.77 13.14
CA GLU A 60 31.85 -14.99 11.69
C GLU A 60 31.39 -13.74 10.93
N HIS A 61 30.35 -13.04 11.43
CA HIS A 61 29.89 -11.77 10.85
C HIS A 61 30.95 -10.67 10.87
N LYS A 62 31.74 -10.57 11.96
CA LYS A 62 32.80 -9.55 12.06
C LYS A 62 33.98 -9.84 11.14
N GLN A 63 34.30 -11.11 10.88
CA GLN A 63 35.35 -11.47 9.91
C GLN A 63 34.86 -11.27 8.47
N GLU A 64 33.60 -11.57 8.16
CA GLU A 64 33.02 -11.27 6.84
C GLU A 64 32.92 -9.76 6.57
N GLU A 65 32.53 -8.93 7.55
CA GLU A 65 32.51 -7.48 7.39
C GLU A 65 33.92 -6.89 7.15
N LEU A 66 34.94 -7.35 7.88
CA LEU A 66 36.32 -6.88 7.69
C LEU A 66 36.91 -7.27 6.32
N VAL A 67 36.60 -8.48 5.83
CA VAL A 67 37.04 -8.94 4.49
C VAL A 67 36.28 -8.21 3.38
N GLN A 68 34.97 -7.96 3.55
CA GLN A 68 34.16 -7.21 2.58
C GLN A 68 34.55 -5.73 2.53
N GLN A 69 34.90 -5.12 3.67
CA GLN A 69 35.32 -3.72 3.75
C GLN A 69 36.70 -3.51 3.12
N GLN A 70 37.64 -4.45 3.32
CA GLN A 70 38.96 -4.42 2.65
C GLN A 70 38.87 -4.66 1.14
N GLN A 71 37.94 -5.51 0.67
CA GLN A 71 37.69 -5.70 -0.76
C GLN A 71 36.94 -4.51 -1.41
N ALA A 72 36.09 -3.82 -0.66
CA ALA A 72 35.38 -2.63 -1.13
C ALA A 72 36.34 -1.45 -1.36
N ASP A 73 37.33 -1.24 -0.47
CA ASP A 73 38.26 -0.12 -0.55
C ASP A 73 39.27 -0.23 -1.71
N GLU A 74 39.57 -1.43 -2.22
CA GLU A 74 40.43 -1.62 -3.41
C GLU A 74 39.66 -1.57 -4.76
N ILE A 75 38.37 -1.95 -4.79
CA ILE A 75 37.60 -2.09 -6.03
C ILE A 75 36.87 -0.79 -6.42
N LEU A 76 36.53 0.08 -5.46
CA LEU A 76 35.66 1.24 -5.65
C LEU A 76 36.20 2.31 -6.63
N PRO A 77 37.51 2.64 -6.68
CA PRO A 77 37.98 3.70 -7.58
C PRO A 77 38.00 3.29 -9.06
N GLN A 78 38.22 2.01 -9.37
CA GLN A 78 38.43 1.55 -10.76
C GLN A 78 37.13 1.15 -11.48
N GLN A 79 36.09 0.73 -10.75
CA GLN A 79 34.78 0.40 -11.33
C GLN A 79 33.85 1.61 -11.48
N GLN A 80 34.03 2.67 -10.69
CA GLN A 80 33.21 3.89 -10.82
C GLN A 80 33.53 4.70 -12.09
N GLN A 81 34.72 4.55 -12.68
CA GLN A 81 35.10 5.30 -13.88
C GLN A 81 34.69 4.65 -15.21
N THR A 82 34.26 3.38 -15.20
CA THR A 82 33.88 2.63 -16.43
C THR A 82 32.38 2.31 -16.54
N LEU A 83 31.59 2.45 -15.46
CA LEU A 83 30.13 2.25 -15.47
C LEU A 83 29.30 3.54 -15.65
N ALA A 84 29.94 4.68 -15.86
CA ALA A 84 29.28 5.94 -16.22
C ALA A 84 28.79 5.98 -17.69
N SER A 85 28.45 4.83 -18.28
CA SER A 85 27.83 4.74 -19.60
C SER A 85 26.49 4.02 -19.53
N SER A 86 25.41 4.77 -19.77
CA SER A 86 24.01 4.36 -19.93
C SER A 86 23.24 3.86 -18.69
N GLN A 87 23.09 4.72 -17.68
CA GLN A 87 21.87 4.61 -16.86
C GLN A 87 20.68 4.94 -17.77
N PRO A 88 19.66 4.06 -17.89
CA PRO A 88 18.49 4.36 -18.70
C PRO A 88 17.83 5.63 -18.18
N ASP A 89 17.52 6.56 -19.09
CA ASP A 89 16.73 7.74 -18.75
C ASP A 89 15.27 7.32 -18.57
N TYR A 90 14.96 6.79 -17.39
CA TYR A 90 13.61 6.36 -17.01
C TYR A 90 12.58 7.47 -17.22
N ILE A 91 12.95 8.74 -17.04
CA ILE A 91 12.02 9.85 -17.23
C ILE A 91 11.70 10.05 -18.71
N SER A 92 12.69 9.96 -19.59
CA SER A 92 12.44 9.95 -21.03
C SER A 92 11.56 8.77 -21.43
N MET A 93 11.85 7.56 -20.95
CA MET A 93 11.06 6.36 -21.25
C MET A 93 9.61 6.48 -20.76
N ILE A 94 9.40 6.93 -19.52
CA ILE A 94 8.04 7.18 -18.98
C ILE A 94 7.32 8.19 -19.87
N ASN A 95 7.98 9.29 -20.24
CA ASN A 95 7.36 10.32 -21.08
C ASN A 95 7.05 9.81 -22.49
N GLU A 96 7.91 8.98 -23.07
CA GLU A 96 7.67 8.36 -24.37
C GLU A 96 6.44 7.45 -24.32
N GLN A 97 6.36 6.58 -23.31
CA GLN A 97 5.20 5.69 -23.13
C GLN A 97 3.92 6.49 -22.84
N PHE A 98 3.96 7.46 -21.93
CA PHE A 98 2.80 8.31 -21.62
C PHE A 98 2.25 9.03 -22.86
N LYS A 99 3.13 9.59 -23.71
CA LYS A 99 2.72 10.29 -24.93
C LYS A 99 1.98 9.41 -25.93
N LYS A 100 2.16 8.08 -25.89
CA LYS A 100 1.42 7.14 -26.74
C LYS A 100 -0.06 7.05 -26.36
N TYR A 101 -0.39 7.25 -25.07
CA TYR A 101 -1.74 7.06 -24.53
C TYR A 101 -2.42 8.36 -24.07
N THR A 102 -1.68 9.45 -23.91
CA THR A 102 -2.23 10.74 -23.50
C THR A 102 -1.46 11.93 -24.06
N LYS A 103 -2.14 13.07 -24.19
CA LYS A 103 -1.54 14.36 -24.55
C LYS A 103 -0.83 15.04 -23.36
N ASN A 104 -0.98 14.49 -22.16
CA ASN A 104 -0.37 15.00 -20.94
C ASN A 104 1.05 14.44 -20.74
N SER A 105 1.85 15.17 -19.97
CA SER A 105 3.18 14.69 -19.55
C SER A 105 3.11 14.08 -18.17
N ALA A 106 3.86 12.99 -17.95
CA ALA A 106 4.08 12.45 -16.62
C ALA A 106 4.87 13.45 -15.76
N GLN A 107 4.62 13.43 -14.46
CA GLN A 107 5.35 14.24 -13.48
C GLN A 107 5.99 13.36 -12.43
N LYS A 108 7.18 13.74 -11.96
CA LYS A 108 7.78 13.10 -10.80
C LYS A 108 6.90 13.35 -9.57
N ASN A 109 6.74 12.35 -8.72
CA ASN A 109 5.89 12.45 -7.52
C ASN A 109 6.22 13.67 -6.65
N SER A 110 7.52 13.98 -6.46
CA SER A 110 7.96 15.14 -5.69
C SER A 110 7.51 16.47 -6.28
N GLN A 111 7.68 16.64 -7.59
CA GLN A 111 7.27 17.84 -8.33
C GLN A 111 5.75 18.01 -8.30
N PHE A 112 5.01 16.90 -8.49
CA PHE A 112 3.56 16.92 -8.40
C PHE A 112 3.09 17.33 -7.00
N ASN A 113 3.63 16.70 -5.95
CA ASN A 113 3.28 16.98 -4.56
C ASN A 113 3.57 18.44 -4.16
N GLU A 114 4.76 18.96 -4.53
CA GLU A 114 5.12 20.36 -4.27
C GLU A 114 4.17 21.33 -4.99
N LYS A 115 3.89 21.07 -6.27
CA LYS A 115 2.99 21.91 -7.07
C LYS A 115 1.57 21.89 -6.52
N LEU A 116 1.05 20.71 -6.20
CA LEU A 116 -0.28 20.53 -5.62
C LEU A 116 -0.39 21.32 -4.32
N SER A 117 0.57 21.16 -3.42
CA SER A 117 0.57 21.82 -2.11
C SER A 117 0.59 23.34 -2.24
N LYS A 118 1.37 23.90 -3.17
CA LYS A 118 1.36 25.34 -3.46
C LYS A 118 0.01 25.83 -3.98
N ILE A 119 -0.66 25.05 -4.84
CA ILE A 119 -1.97 25.41 -5.38
C ILE A 119 -3.02 25.39 -4.27
N LEU A 120 -3.07 24.33 -3.47
CA LEU A 120 -4.06 24.16 -2.40
C LEU A 120 -3.88 25.18 -1.28
N ASN A 121 -2.64 25.51 -0.88
CA ASN A 121 -2.38 26.59 0.06
C ASN A 121 -2.92 27.95 -0.42
N LYS A 122 -2.82 28.24 -1.72
CA LYS A 122 -3.42 29.46 -2.30
C LYS A 122 -4.95 29.45 -2.29
N GLN A 123 -5.58 28.28 -2.15
CA GLN A 123 -7.02 28.12 -1.98
C GLN A 123 -7.45 28.07 -0.50
N GLY A 124 -6.52 28.26 0.45
CA GLY A 124 -6.80 28.26 1.88
C GLY A 124 -6.70 26.89 2.57
N LEU A 125 -6.28 25.84 1.86
CA LEU A 125 -6.04 24.52 2.45
C LEU A 125 -4.61 24.46 3.00
N ASN A 126 -4.46 24.11 4.27
CA ASN A 126 -3.19 23.90 4.95
C ASN A 126 -3.25 22.62 5.81
N THR A 127 -2.14 22.30 6.48
CA THR A 127 -2.02 21.09 7.31
C THR A 127 -2.91 21.07 8.54
N ASP A 128 -3.36 22.24 9.00
CA ASP A 128 -4.16 22.36 10.23
C ASP A 128 -5.66 22.21 9.95
N ASN A 129 -6.09 22.49 8.71
CA ASN A 129 -7.50 22.47 8.31
C ASN A 129 -7.83 21.46 7.22
N THR A 130 -6.91 20.55 6.87
CA THR A 130 -7.11 19.57 5.79
C THR A 130 -6.73 18.18 6.27
N LEU A 131 -7.64 17.22 6.14
CA LEU A 131 -7.33 15.81 6.36
C LEU A 131 -7.07 15.13 5.02
N PHE A 132 -6.00 14.32 4.96
CA PHE A 132 -5.63 13.55 3.77
C PHE A 132 -6.14 12.12 3.83
N GLY A 133 -6.73 11.66 2.74
CA GLY A 133 -7.17 10.29 2.54
C GLY A 133 -6.71 9.73 1.20
N SER A 134 -6.56 8.41 1.12
CA SER A 134 -6.10 7.75 -0.10
C SER A 134 -6.92 6.51 -0.45
N SER A 135 -7.17 6.37 -1.75
CA SER A 135 -7.71 5.18 -2.39
C SER A 135 -6.79 4.79 -3.53
N ILE A 136 -5.79 3.98 -3.19
CA ILE A 136 -4.77 3.44 -4.10
C ILE A 136 -4.61 1.94 -3.86
N CYS A 137 -3.99 1.24 -4.81
CA CYS A 137 -3.79 -0.20 -4.71
C CYS A 137 -2.87 -0.56 -3.52
N PRO A 138 -3.14 -1.64 -2.78
CA PRO A 138 -2.27 -2.11 -1.69
C PRO A 138 -0.90 -2.62 -2.16
N ASP A 139 -0.69 -2.81 -3.46
CA ASP A 139 0.59 -3.18 -4.06
C ASP A 139 1.74 -2.31 -3.50
N GLU A 140 2.78 -2.95 -2.99
CA GLU A 140 3.82 -2.34 -2.14
C GLU A 140 4.61 -1.25 -2.87
N ILE A 141 4.67 -1.30 -4.20
CA ILE A 141 5.34 -0.27 -5.02
C ILE A 141 4.69 1.11 -4.87
N ASN A 142 3.40 1.16 -4.49
CA ASN A 142 2.68 2.40 -4.24
C ASN A 142 2.95 2.98 -2.84
N HIS A 143 3.69 2.27 -1.98
CA HIS A 143 3.91 2.62 -0.57
C HIS A 143 5.40 2.79 -0.23
N GLY A 144 6.27 2.91 -1.23
CA GLY A 144 7.69 3.24 -1.02
C GLY A 144 7.92 4.69 -0.53
N HIS A 145 9.11 4.99 -0.01
CA HIS A 145 9.45 6.32 0.54
C HIS A 145 9.22 7.49 -0.45
N SER A 146 9.46 7.26 -1.73
CA SER A 146 9.27 8.25 -2.82
C SER A 146 7.93 8.11 -3.54
N SER A 147 7.02 7.26 -3.05
CA SER A 147 5.68 7.13 -3.59
C SER A 147 4.88 8.42 -3.37
N LEU A 148 3.93 8.70 -4.27
CA LEU A 148 3.12 9.90 -4.16
C LEU A 148 2.30 9.92 -2.86
N ALA A 149 1.74 8.77 -2.46
CA ALA A 149 0.95 8.67 -1.22
C ALA A 149 1.78 9.01 0.03
N ASN A 150 3.02 8.51 0.14
CA ASN A 150 3.89 8.85 1.26
C ASN A 150 4.38 10.29 1.22
N LEU A 151 4.68 10.84 0.05
CA LEU A 151 5.05 12.26 -0.06
C LEU A 151 3.89 13.18 0.35
N MET A 152 2.67 12.85 -0.06
CA MET A 152 1.47 13.58 0.35
C MET A 152 1.22 13.40 1.85
N LYS A 153 1.31 12.19 2.41
CA LYS A 153 1.23 11.94 3.85
C LYS A 153 2.24 12.82 4.61
N ASN A 154 3.50 12.84 4.19
CA ASN A 154 4.53 13.68 4.83
C ASN A 154 4.22 15.19 4.76
N THR A 155 3.43 15.61 3.77
CA THR A 155 3.04 17.02 3.58
C THR A 155 1.77 17.39 4.34
N TRP A 156 0.78 16.49 4.38
CA TRP A 156 -0.57 16.74 4.89
C TRP A 156 -0.86 16.04 6.23
N GLY A 157 0.12 15.33 6.80
CA GLY A 157 0.01 14.66 8.09
C GLY A 157 -0.49 13.22 7.99
N GLY A 158 -1.49 12.87 8.80
CA GLY A 158 -2.09 11.53 8.80
C GLY A 158 -2.66 11.14 7.43
N ILE A 159 -2.88 9.84 7.23
CA ILE A 159 -3.54 9.31 6.03
C ILE A 159 -4.70 8.41 6.45
N MET A 160 -5.88 8.64 5.88
CA MET A 160 -7.01 7.73 5.96
C MET A 160 -7.02 6.81 4.71
N PRO A 161 -6.55 5.55 4.81
CA PRO A 161 -6.65 4.61 3.70
C PRO A 161 -8.07 4.07 3.59
N PHE A 162 -8.64 4.12 2.40
CA PHE A 162 -9.97 3.55 2.10
C PHE A 162 -10.03 2.86 0.73
N GLY A 163 -8.87 2.65 0.10
CA GLY A 163 -8.73 1.89 -1.14
C GLY A 163 -8.75 0.36 -0.95
N GLY A 164 -8.33 -0.34 -2.00
CA GLY A 164 -8.11 -1.78 -2.04
C GLY A 164 -7.61 -2.18 -3.42
N LEU A 165 -7.78 -3.43 -3.84
CA LEU A 165 -7.24 -3.93 -5.11
C LEU A 165 -7.57 -3.01 -6.29
N GLY A 166 -6.58 -2.72 -7.14
CA GLY A 166 -6.71 -1.79 -8.26
C GLY A 166 -6.88 -0.31 -7.88
N GLY A 167 -6.88 0.02 -6.59
CA GLY A 167 -7.13 1.37 -6.06
C GLY A 167 -8.61 1.71 -5.86
N ILE A 168 -9.52 0.74 -6.01
CA ILE A 168 -10.96 0.92 -5.83
C ILE A 168 -11.28 1.25 -4.36
N PRO A 169 -12.17 2.23 -4.07
CA PRO A 169 -12.49 2.64 -2.71
C PRO A 169 -13.41 1.65 -1.99
N PHE A 170 -12.89 0.46 -1.66
CA PHE A 170 -13.66 -0.65 -1.10
C PHE A 170 -14.19 -0.40 0.32
N ALA A 171 -13.66 0.57 1.07
CA ALA A 171 -14.27 0.95 2.35
C ALA A 171 -15.67 1.58 2.15
N GLY A 172 -16.00 2.00 0.93
CA GLY A 172 -17.33 2.41 0.51
C GLY A 172 -17.86 3.64 1.25
N LYS A 173 -19.20 3.78 1.26
CA LYS A 173 -19.88 4.93 1.89
C LYS A 173 -19.60 5.02 3.38
N THR A 174 -19.49 3.88 4.08
CA THR A 174 -19.21 3.84 5.51
C THR A 174 -17.79 4.33 5.79
N GLY A 175 -16.79 3.83 5.08
CA GLY A 175 -15.41 4.29 5.22
C GLY A 175 -15.24 5.77 4.87
N PHE A 176 -15.91 6.25 3.83
CA PHE A 176 -15.87 7.68 3.48
C PHE A 176 -16.59 8.56 4.51
N LYS A 177 -17.68 8.09 5.12
CA LYS A 177 -18.33 8.80 6.24
C LYS A 177 -17.42 8.87 7.47
N ALA A 178 -16.75 7.77 7.82
CA ALA A 178 -15.77 7.76 8.90
C ALA A 178 -14.61 8.74 8.62
N TYR A 179 -14.10 8.75 7.39
CA TYR A 179 -13.12 9.73 6.93
C TYR A 179 -13.62 11.17 7.10
N ALA A 180 -14.83 11.46 6.63
CA ALA A 180 -15.44 12.79 6.72
C ALA A 180 -15.67 13.25 8.17
N SER A 181 -16.01 12.33 9.09
CA SER A 181 -16.20 12.68 10.51
C SER A 181 -14.91 13.01 11.26
N HIS A 182 -13.74 12.76 10.67
CA HIS A 182 -12.44 13.07 11.27
C HIS A 182 -11.84 14.39 10.74
N VAL A 183 -12.48 15.01 9.75
CA VAL A 183 -12.04 16.30 9.20
C VAL A 183 -12.16 17.37 10.29
N PRO A 184 -11.20 18.32 10.38
CA PRO A 184 -11.32 19.46 11.28
C PRO A 184 -12.65 20.21 11.07
N ASP A 185 -13.18 20.82 12.12
CA ASP A 185 -14.36 21.69 12.01
C ASP A 185 -14.11 22.78 10.95
N ASP A 186 -15.08 22.98 10.05
CA ASP A 186 -14.97 23.87 8.88
C ASP A 186 -13.73 23.59 7.99
N GLY A 187 -13.21 22.37 8.06
CA GLY A 187 -12.02 21.92 7.34
C GLY A 187 -12.30 21.30 5.97
N ASN A 188 -11.26 20.67 5.42
CA ASN A 188 -11.22 20.19 4.04
C ASN A 188 -10.84 18.71 3.95
N LEU A 189 -11.38 18.05 2.94
CA LEU A 189 -11.01 16.71 2.51
C LEU A 189 -10.03 16.79 1.34
N LEU A 190 -8.89 16.13 1.44
CA LEU A 190 -7.98 15.91 0.31
C LEU A 190 -7.90 14.43 -0.01
N VAL A 191 -8.26 14.03 -1.23
CA VAL A 191 -8.29 12.62 -1.64
C VAL A 191 -7.30 12.35 -2.77
N LEU A 192 -6.37 11.42 -2.55
CA LEU A 192 -5.62 10.77 -3.62
C LEU A 192 -6.36 9.50 -4.05
N PHE A 193 -7.06 9.55 -5.18
CA PHE A 193 -7.68 8.38 -5.81
C PHE A 193 -7.01 8.12 -7.15
N ALA A 194 -6.31 6.99 -7.29
CA ALA A 194 -5.56 6.69 -8.50
C ALA A 194 -5.38 5.18 -8.74
N PRO A 195 -5.58 4.70 -9.99
CA PRO A 195 -5.01 3.43 -10.42
C PRO A 195 -3.48 3.57 -10.59
N HIS A 196 -2.79 2.44 -10.79
CA HIS A 196 -1.37 2.44 -11.13
C HIS A 196 -1.07 1.47 -12.27
N VAL A 197 0.05 1.72 -12.96
CA VAL A 197 0.61 0.83 -13.98
C VAL A 197 2.12 0.78 -13.78
N GLY A 198 2.68 -0.42 -13.86
CA GLY A 198 4.11 -0.67 -13.80
C GLY A 198 4.80 -0.39 -15.12
N MET A 199 6.09 -0.09 -15.06
CA MET A 199 6.96 -0.09 -16.23
C MET A 199 8.30 -0.73 -15.86
N ASP A 200 8.75 -1.71 -16.65
CA ASP A 200 10.05 -2.35 -16.44
C ASP A 200 11.21 -1.47 -16.93
N LYS A 201 12.44 -1.91 -16.69
CA LYS A 201 13.65 -1.20 -17.13
C LYS A 201 13.83 -1.15 -18.65
N TYR A 202 13.02 -1.88 -19.41
CA TYR A 202 12.99 -1.88 -20.87
C TYR A 202 11.85 -1.01 -21.44
N GLY A 203 11.04 -0.40 -20.57
CA GLY A 203 9.95 0.49 -20.97
C GLY A 203 8.66 -0.24 -21.32
N GLN A 204 8.53 -1.52 -20.97
CA GLN A 204 7.30 -2.29 -21.15
C GLN A 204 6.33 -1.97 -20.01
N LEU A 205 5.12 -1.54 -20.38
CA LEU A 205 4.05 -1.24 -19.43
C LEU A 205 3.37 -2.51 -18.91
N GLY A 206 2.80 -2.42 -17.72
CA GLY A 206 2.03 -3.50 -17.11
C GLY A 206 2.86 -4.47 -16.26
N GLN A 207 4.17 -4.24 -16.13
CA GLN A 207 5.07 -5.09 -15.37
C GLN A 207 6.21 -4.30 -14.73
N VAL A 208 6.80 -4.85 -13.67
CA VAL A 208 7.94 -4.28 -12.94
C VAL A 208 8.88 -5.37 -12.46
N GLU A 209 10.16 -5.03 -12.31
CA GLU A 209 11.09 -5.79 -11.48
C GLU A 209 10.76 -5.59 -10.00
N ARG A 210 10.63 -6.68 -9.23
CA ARG A 210 10.40 -6.63 -7.78
C ARG A 210 11.61 -7.15 -7.02
N ARG A 211 11.88 -6.56 -5.84
CA ARG A 211 13.01 -6.94 -4.99
C ARG A 211 12.92 -8.43 -4.63
N GLY A 212 14.01 -9.16 -4.85
CA GLY A 212 14.11 -10.59 -4.55
C GLY A 212 13.50 -11.53 -5.60
N GLN A 213 12.95 -11.01 -6.71
CA GLN A 213 12.41 -11.83 -7.79
C GLN A 213 13.36 -11.87 -9.00
N LYS A 214 13.50 -13.05 -9.63
CA LYS A 214 14.28 -13.23 -10.86
C LYS A 214 13.54 -12.80 -12.13
N LYS A 215 12.20 -12.82 -12.08
CA LYS A 215 11.32 -12.49 -13.21
C LYS A 215 10.59 -11.18 -12.90
N VAL A 216 10.22 -10.45 -13.96
CA VAL A 216 9.27 -9.35 -13.86
C VAL A 216 7.89 -9.87 -13.43
N SER A 217 7.14 -9.04 -12.73
CA SER A 217 5.80 -9.33 -12.24
C SER A 217 4.81 -8.26 -12.68
N THR A 218 3.56 -8.65 -12.87
CA THR A 218 2.49 -7.76 -13.32
C THR A 218 2.23 -6.60 -12.35
N SER A 219 1.88 -5.43 -12.90
CA SER A 219 1.52 -4.22 -12.18
C SER A 219 0.64 -3.32 -13.06
N CYS A 220 -0.63 -3.09 -12.73
CA CYS A 220 -1.37 -3.57 -11.57
C CYS A 220 -1.86 -5.02 -11.74
N GLY A 221 -1.45 -5.93 -10.85
CA GLY A 221 -1.88 -7.34 -10.89
C GLY A 221 -3.40 -7.51 -10.82
N ALA A 222 -4.08 -6.76 -9.95
CA ALA A 222 -5.54 -6.81 -9.84
C ALA A 222 -6.26 -6.34 -11.11
N ALA A 223 -5.79 -5.26 -11.75
CA ALA A 223 -6.41 -4.77 -12.97
C ALA A 223 -6.21 -5.74 -14.14
N SER A 224 -4.99 -6.29 -14.29
CA SER A 224 -4.68 -7.27 -15.33
C SER A 224 -5.42 -8.59 -15.09
N GLY A 225 -5.44 -9.10 -13.86
CA GLY A 225 -6.18 -10.30 -13.49
C GLY A 225 -7.68 -10.15 -13.76
N ALA A 226 -8.27 -9.04 -13.31
CA ALA A 226 -9.69 -8.77 -13.56
C ALA A 226 -10.02 -8.62 -15.05
N TYR A 227 -9.10 -8.08 -15.86
CA TYR A 227 -9.27 -8.03 -17.32
C TYR A 227 -9.23 -9.43 -17.95
N LEU A 228 -8.28 -10.28 -17.55
CA LEU A 228 -8.21 -11.65 -18.04
C LEU A 228 -9.45 -12.46 -17.63
N HIS A 229 -9.88 -12.36 -16.37
CA HIS A 229 -11.13 -12.99 -15.92
C HIS A 229 -12.34 -12.49 -16.71
N ALA A 230 -12.43 -11.19 -16.98
CA ALA A 230 -13.51 -10.62 -17.77
C ALA A 230 -13.52 -11.09 -19.25
N LEU A 231 -12.38 -11.47 -19.81
CA LEU A 231 -12.28 -12.02 -21.17
C LEU A 231 -12.80 -13.45 -21.28
N GLU A 232 -12.78 -14.21 -20.18
CA GLU A 232 -13.23 -15.60 -20.16
C GLU A 232 -14.77 -15.72 -20.23
N GLU A 233 -15.50 -14.59 -20.20
CA GLU A 233 -16.97 -14.48 -20.28
C GLU A 233 -17.74 -15.39 -19.30
N SER A 234 -17.05 -15.98 -18.33
CA SER A 234 -17.67 -16.78 -17.29
C SER A 234 -18.55 -15.84 -16.46
N ALA A 235 -19.77 -16.27 -16.20
CA ALA A 235 -20.62 -15.65 -15.19
C ALA A 235 -19.93 -15.85 -13.84
N HIS A 236 -18.96 -14.99 -13.52
CA HIS A 236 -18.26 -15.02 -12.26
C HIS A 236 -19.26 -14.66 -11.17
N GLU A 237 -19.66 -15.67 -10.41
CA GLU A 237 -20.25 -15.47 -9.10
C GLU A 237 -19.20 -14.76 -8.26
N ILE A 238 -19.63 -13.70 -7.57
CA ILE A 238 -18.74 -12.99 -6.66
C ILE A 238 -18.57 -13.89 -5.45
N ASP A 239 -17.34 -14.34 -5.20
CA ASP A 239 -16.99 -14.92 -3.92
C ASP A 239 -17.05 -13.83 -2.85
N GLY A 240 -18.03 -13.94 -1.95
CA GLY A 240 -18.22 -12.97 -0.87
C GLY A 240 -17.25 -13.13 0.29
N GLU A 241 -16.46 -14.22 0.33
CA GLU A 241 -15.68 -14.64 1.49
C GLU A 241 -14.18 -14.46 1.26
N ASP A 242 -13.62 -14.98 0.16
CA ASP A 242 -12.16 -15.04 -0.01
C ASP A 242 -11.60 -14.00 -1.02
N ASP A 243 -12.21 -13.83 -2.20
CA ASP A 243 -11.65 -12.98 -3.29
C ASP A 243 -12.60 -11.87 -3.79
N TYR A 244 -13.49 -11.41 -2.90
CA TYR A 244 -14.53 -10.42 -3.19
C TYR A 244 -14.05 -9.20 -3.99
N GLN A 245 -12.89 -8.65 -3.64
CA GLN A 245 -12.39 -7.43 -4.30
C GLN A 245 -12.05 -7.69 -5.77
N LEU A 246 -11.35 -8.79 -6.09
CA LEU A 246 -10.97 -9.09 -7.47
C LEU A 246 -12.21 -9.46 -8.29
N ASP A 247 -13.11 -10.27 -7.73
CA ASP A 247 -14.34 -10.66 -8.42
C ASP A 247 -15.26 -9.47 -8.69
N TRP A 248 -15.37 -8.55 -7.73
CA TRP A 248 -16.12 -7.32 -7.93
C TRP A 248 -15.52 -6.49 -9.07
N ILE A 249 -14.18 -6.36 -9.13
CA ILE A 249 -13.50 -5.63 -10.21
C ILE A 249 -13.73 -6.34 -11.55
N SER A 250 -13.59 -7.67 -11.59
CA SER A 250 -13.78 -8.50 -12.78
C SER A 250 -15.19 -8.32 -13.35
N LYS A 251 -16.22 -8.39 -12.51
CA LYS A 251 -17.62 -8.14 -12.90
C LYS A 251 -17.84 -6.75 -13.47
N LYS A 252 -17.18 -5.73 -12.90
CA LYS A 252 -17.21 -4.37 -13.48
C LYS A 252 -16.43 -4.27 -14.79
N MET A 253 -15.32 -5.00 -14.92
CA MET A 253 -14.47 -5.01 -16.09
C MET A 253 -15.15 -5.64 -17.32
N VAL A 254 -16.03 -6.64 -17.14
CA VAL A 254 -16.83 -7.24 -18.22
C VAL A 254 -17.57 -6.19 -19.05
N THR A 255 -18.14 -5.17 -18.41
CA THR A 255 -18.88 -4.10 -19.13
C THR A 255 -17.96 -3.13 -19.88
N LEU A 256 -16.66 -3.18 -19.61
CA LEU A 256 -15.63 -2.30 -20.18
C LEU A 256 -14.67 -3.02 -21.13
N VAL A 257 -14.71 -4.35 -21.21
CA VAL A 257 -13.72 -5.17 -21.92
C VAL A 257 -13.56 -4.77 -23.39
N ASN A 258 -14.68 -4.46 -24.06
CA ASN A 258 -14.68 -4.03 -25.47
C ASN A 258 -14.01 -2.67 -25.68
N ARG A 259 -14.00 -1.81 -24.67
CA ARG A 259 -13.27 -0.53 -24.73
C ARG A 259 -11.76 -0.71 -24.58
N ILE A 260 -11.31 -1.81 -23.97
CA ILE A 260 -9.89 -2.08 -23.68
C ILE A 260 -9.22 -2.87 -24.81
N LYS A 261 -9.98 -3.69 -25.56
CA LYS A 261 -9.49 -4.48 -26.71
C LYS A 261 -9.02 -3.64 -27.92
N HIS A 262 -9.23 -2.32 -27.92
CA HIS A 262 -8.98 -1.40 -29.03
C HIS A 262 -8.05 -0.27 -28.63
#